data_AF-A0A939HV91-F1
#
_entry.id   AF-A0A939HV91-F1
#
_cell.length_a   1.000
_cell.length_b   1.000
_cell.length_c   1.000
_cell.angle_alpha   90.00
_cell.angle_beta   90.00
_cell.angle_gamma   90.00
#
_symmetry.space_group_name_H-M   'P 1'
#
loop_
_entity.id
_entity.type
_entity.pdbx_description
1 polymer ?
#
loop_
_entity_poly.entity_id
_entity_poly.type
_entity_poly.pdbx_seq_one_letter_code
_entity_poly.pdbx_strand_id
1 'polypeptide(L)' 'MDERLGRTAAMGVGLKVIGVLGILIAAKRNNLIQEVKPLLDDLIDRVGFWVDEQLYTEVLQAVGESE' A
#
# COMPACT_ATOMS: atom_id res chain seq x y z
N MET A 1 9.13 -15.04 17.58
CA MET A 1 9.42 -13.66 17.15
C MET A 1 8.08 -13.05 16.81
N ASP A 2 7.65 -12.06 17.61
CA ASP A 2 6.25 -11.63 17.69
C ASP A 2 5.88 -10.55 16.67
N GLU A 3 5.25 -10.98 15.57
CA GLU A 3 4.68 -10.11 14.51
C GLU A 3 3.48 -9.24 14.99
N ARG A 4 3.16 -9.23 16.30
CA ARG A 4 1.94 -8.60 16.83
C ARG A 4 2.15 -7.16 17.33
N LEU A 5 3.39 -6.75 17.61
CA LEU A 5 3.70 -5.42 18.16
C LEU A 5 3.76 -4.30 17.11
N GLY A 6 4.05 -4.62 15.84
CA GLY A 6 4.05 -3.62 14.75
C GLY A 6 2.65 -3.06 14.43
N ARG A 7 1.60 -3.82 14.74
CA ARG A 7 0.20 -3.46 14.45
C ARG A 7 -0.33 -2.33 15.34
N THR A 8 0.25 -2.15 16.54
CA THR A 8 -0.28 -1.22 17.55
C THR A 8 0.33 0.18 17.44
N ALA A 9 1.49 0.34 16.81
CA ALA A 9 2.09 1.67 16.61
C ALA A 9 1.43 2.48 15.48
N ALA A 10 0.82 1.82 14.49
CA ALA A 10 0.19 2.46 13.34
C ALA A 10 -1.24 2.99 13.62
N MET A 11 -1.63 3.12 14.89
CA MET A 11 -3.04 3.21 15.27
C MET A 11 -3.71 4.58 15.31
N GLY A 12 -2.97 5.66 15.03
CA GLY A 12 -3.43 7.04 15.32
C GLY A 12 -4.10 7.80 14.18
N VAL A 13 -3.96 7.40 12.91
CA VAL A 13 -4.48 8.18 11.78
C VAL A 13 -4.86 7.22 10.66
N GLY A 14 -6.13 6.82 10.53
CA GLY A 14 -6.81 6.30 9.31
C GLY A 14 -6.13 5.32 8.34
N LEU A 15 -4.94 4.82 8.65
CA LEU A 15 -3.95 4.24 7.75
C LEU A 15 -3.40 2.93 8.36
N LYS A 16 -4.21 2.30 9.21
CA LYS A 16 -3.91 0.98 9.78
C LYS A 16 -4.14 -0.05 8.67
N VAL A 17 -3.07 -0.74 8.29
CA VAL A 17 -3.00 -1.87 7.34
C VAL A 17 -2.55 -1.45 5.96
N ILE A 18 -1.27 -1.15 5.81
CA ILE A 18 -0.68 -1.07 4.47
C ILE A 18 0.82 -1.33 4.57
N GLY A 19 1.24 -2.57 4.90
CA GLY A 19 2.65 -2.95 5.03
C GLY A 19 3.54 -2.41 3.89
N VAL A 20 3.61 -3.10 2.75
CA VAL A 20 4.34 -2.61 1.56
C VAL A 20 3.52 -1.53 0.83
N LEU A 21 2.20 -1.63 0.83
CA LEU A 21 1.28 -0.69 0.18
C LEU A 21 1.45 0.76 0.67
N GLY A 22 1.76 0.95 1.95
CA GLY A 22 1.87 2.27 2.56
C GLY A 22 3.21 2.91 2.24
N ILE A 23 4.22 2.09 2.02
CA ILE A 23 5.50 2.53 1.47
C ILE A 23 5.29 3.03 0.04
N LEU A 24 4.50 2.33 -0.79
CA LEU A 24 4.18 2.79 -2.15
C LEU A 24 3.42 4.12 -2.15
N ILE A 25 2.37 4.24 -1.32
CA ILE A 25 1.61 5.49 -1.19
C ILE A 25 2.52 6.63 -0.71
N ALA A 26 3.33 6.40 0.32
CA ALA A 26 4.26 7.39 0.82
C ALA A 26 5.32 7.77 -0.22
N ALA A 27 5.87 6.81 -0.96
CA ALA A 27 6.85 7.06 -2.00
C ALA A 27 6.28 7.93 -3.11
N LYS A 28 5.04 7.68 -3.54
CA LYS A 28 4.35 8.51 -4.55
C LYS A 28 4.10 9.93 -4.05
N ARG A 29 3.63 10.07 -2.80
CA ARG A 29 3.40 11.39 -2.17
C ARG A 29 4.68 12.20 -1.96
N ASN A 30 5.81 11.53 -1.79
CA ASN A 30 7.13 12.15 -1.71
C ASN A 30 7.81 12.28 -3.10
N ASN A 31 7.10 12.04 -4.20
CA ASN A 31 7.62 12.06 -5.57
C ASN A 31 8.85 11.16 -5.79
N LEU A 32 9.02 10.10 -4.98
CA LEU A 32 10.11 9.12 -5.10
C LEU A 32 9.84 8.10 -6.21
N ILE A 33 8.57 7.86 -6.52
CA ILE A 33 8.12 7.01 -7.62
C ILE A 33 7.11 7.77 -8.48
N GLN A 34 7.10 7.45 -9.77
CA GLN A 34 6.19 8.09 -10.72
C GLN A 34 4.79 7.50 -10.65
N GLU A 35 4.66 6.18 -10.46
CA GLU A 35 3.37 5.48 -10.49
C GLU A 35 3.32 4.37 -9.43
N VAL A 36 2.19 4.19 -8.76
CA VAL A 36 1.98 3.11 -7.76
C VAL A 36 1.45 1.85 -8.41
N LYS A 37 0.53 1.99 -9.36
CA LYS A 37 -0.12 0.88 -10.07
C LYS A 37 0.85 -0.21 -10.57
N PRO A 38 1.92 0.09 -11.35
CA PRO A 38 2.80 -0.96 -11.87
C PRO A 38 3.57 -1.69 -10.76
N LEU A 39 3.89 -1.01 -9.65
CA LEU A 39 4.58 -1.62 -8.51
C LEU A 39 3.63 -2.49 -7.68
N LEU A 40 2.37 -2.09 -7.60
CA LEU A 40 1.32 -2.85 -6.95
C LEU A 40 0.99 -4.12 -7.76
N ASP A 41 0.89 -4.00 -9.07
CA ASP A 41 0.67 -5.14 -9.98
C ASP A 41 1.84 -6.13 -9.90
N ASP A 42 3.09 -5.65 -9.93
CA ASP A 42 4.27 -6.51 -9.78
C ASP A 42 4.30 -7.25 -8.42
N LEU A 43 3.82 -6.63 -7.33
CA LEU A 43 3.68 -7.32 -6.04
C LEU A 43 2.67 -8.46 -6.11
N ILE A 44 1.54 -8.25 -6.79
CA ILE A 44 0.49 -9.25 -6.93
C ILE A 44 0.96 -10.38 -7.85
N ASP A 45 1.41 -10.06 -9.05
CA ASP A 45 1.73 -11.02 -10.10
C ASP A 45 3.06 -11.74 -9.88
N ARG A 46 4.11 -11.04 -9.42
CA ARG A 46 5.45 -11.62 -9.30
C ARG A 46 5.76 -12.17 -7.92
N VAL A 47 5.23 -11.52 -6.88
CA VAL A 47 5.51 -11.88 -5.49
C VAL A 47 4.37 -12.72 -4.90
N GLY A 48 3.21 -12.77 -5.55
CA GLY A 48 2.04 -13.48 -5.05
C GLY A 48 1.38 -12.77 -3.87
N PHE A 49 1.55 -11.44 -3.78
CA PHE A 49 0.96 -10.64 -2.72
C PHE A 49 -0.57 -10.58 -2.91
N TRP A 50 -1.31 -11.14 -1.96
CA TRP A 50 -2.77 -11.16 -2.05
C TRP A 50 -3.36 -9.83 -1.58
N VAL A 51 -4.01 -9.13 -2.49
CA VAL A 51 -4.75 -7.88 -2.27
C VAL A 51 -6.13 -8.07 -2.85
N ASP A 52 -7.16 -7.71 -2.09
CA ASP A 52 -8.51 -7.72 -2.62
C ASP A 52 -8.77 -6.47 -3.47
N GLU A 53 -9.75 -6.55 -4.37
CA GLU A 53 -10.06 -5.49 -5.33
C GLU A 53 -10.43 -4.16 -4.67
N GLN A 54 -11.10 -4.20 -3.51
CA GLN A 54 -11.44 -2.99 -2.76
C GLN A 54 -10.17 -2.32 -2.25
N LEU A 55 -9.26 -3.05 -1.61
CA LEU A 55 -8.00 -2.50 -1.11
C LEU A 55 -7.10 -2.01 -2.25
N TYR A 56 -7.07 -2.72 -3.38
CA TYR A 56 -6.35 -2.28 -4.57
C TYR A 56 -6.86 -0.91 -5.04
N THR A 57 -8.18 -0.77 -5.15
CA THR A 57 -8.83 0.47 -5.58
C THR A 57 -8.60 1.61 -4.59
N GLU A 58 -8.73 1.34 -3.28
CA GLU A 58 -8.46 2.32 -2.23
C GLU A 58 -7.01 2.84 -2.27
N VAL A 59 -6.04 1.98 -2.56
CA VAL A 59 -4.62 2.37 -2.71
C VAL A 59 -4.44 3.31 -3.91
N LEU A 60 -5.01 2.98 -5.07
CA LEU A 60 -4.93 3.83 -6.25
C LEU A 60 -5.66 5.16 -6.05
N GLN A 61 -6.83 5.16 -5.40
CA GLN A 61 -7.56 6.37 -5.01
C GLN A 61 -6.73 7.27 -4.09
N ALA A 62 -6.02 6.68 -3.11
CA ALA A 62 -5.22 7.42 -2.14
C ALA A 62 -4.04 8.20 -2.77
N VAL A 63 -3.67 7.85 -4.00
CA VAL A 63 -2.59 8.49 -4.78
C VAL A 63 -3.06 9.16 -6.07
N GLY A 64 -4.37 9.18 -6.34
CA GLY A 64 -4.96 9.81 -7.53
C GLY A 64 -4.70 9.04 -8.84
N GLU A 65 -4.56 7.72 -8.76
CA GLU A 65 -4.37 6.81 -9.92
C GLU A 65 -5.61 5.95 -10.21
N SER A 66 -6.69 6.15 -9.47
CA SER A 66 -8.00 5.61 -9.80
C SER A 66 -8.61 6.42 -10.94
N GLU A 67 -8.93 5.74 -12.05
CA GLU A 67 -9.71 6.30 -13.17
C GLU A 67 -11.08 6.84 -12.74
#